data_AF-A0A8J2U8I2-F1
#
_entry.id   AF-A0A8J2U8I2-F1
#
_cell.length_a   1.000
_cell.length_b   1.000
_cell.length_c   1.000
_cell.angle_alpha   90.00
_cell.angle_beta   90.00
_cell.angle_gamma   90.00
#
_symmetry.space_group_name_H-M   'P 1'
#
loop_
_entity.id
_entity.type
_entity.pdbx_description
1 polymer ?
#
loop_
_entity_poly.entity_id
_entity_poly.type
_entity_poly.pdbx_seq_one_letter_code
_entity_poly.pdbx_strand_id
1 'polypeptide(L)'
;MLMADVGIDTTTKIIDHLTQHADRKQLTDGEALYGVLKQQMADLLAPVDQPLQTTADGPFVLLMVGVNGVGKTTTIGKLAKQFQREGKSVMLAAGDTFRAAAVEQLQVWGERNNVPVVAQHTGADSASVIYDALQSAKSRNVDVLIADTAGRLQNKAHLMEELKKIVRVLQKLDANTPHEVMLTLDAGTGQNALSQAQLFNDAIGLTGITLSKLDGTAKGGVIFAIADKFNIPIRYIGVGEGIDDLRPFAAKEFVDALFSQDEQDNA
;
A
#
# COMPACT_ATOMS: atom_id res chain seq x y z
N MET A 1 -0.14 -0.79 -23.31
CA MET A 1 -1.02 -1.32 -22.24
C MET A 1 -0.58 -2.69 -21.73
N LEU A 2 -0.65 -3.77 -22.53
CA LEU A 2 -0.21 -5.09 -22.06
C LEU A 2 1.28 -5.14 -21.69
N MET A 3 2.15 -4.54 -22.51
CA MET A 3 3.59 -4.42 -22.20
C MET A 3 3.86 -3.59 -20.94
N ALA A 4 2.92 -2.73 -20.55
CA ALA A 4 2.99 -1.90 -19.34
C ALA A 4 2.36 -2.59 -18.12
N ASP A 5 2.01 -3.88 -18.20
CA ASP A 5 1.40 -4.68 -17.12
C ASP A 5 0.00 -4.23 -16.66
N VAL A 6 -0.78 -3.56 -17.54
CA VAL A 6 -2.20 -3.19 -17.26
C VAL A 6 -3.11 -4.42 -17.09
N GLY A 7 -2.69 -5.59 -17.57
CA GLY A 7 -3.49 -6.82 -17.52
C GLY A 7 -4.49 -6.93 -18.67
N ILE A 8 -4.82 -8.17 -19.03
CA ILE A 8 -5.68 -8.48 -20.20
C ILE A 8 -7.09 -7.96 -19.98
N ASP A 9 -7.73 -8.34 -18.89
CA ASP A 9 -9.14 -7.98 -18.62
C ASP A 9 -9.33 -6.45 -18.58
N THR A 10 -8.47 -5.74 -17.86
CA THR A 10 -8.47 -4.27 -17.78
C THR A 10 -8.22 -3.62 -19.13
N THR A 11 -7.24 -4.14 -19.90
CA THR A 11 -6.95 -3.61 -21.25
C THR A 11 -8.17 -3.78 -22.15
N THR A 12 -8.79 -4.96 -22.16
CA THR A 12 -9.99 -5.23 -22.96
C THR A 12 -11.12 -4.28 -22.59
N LYS A 13 -11.39 -4.08 -21.29
CA LYS A 13 -12.40 -3.12 -20.82
C LYS A 13 -12.14 -1.70 -21.34
N ILE A 14 -10.89 -1.23 -21.26
CA ILE A 14 -10.52 0.11 -21.74
C ILE A 14 -10.75 0.22 -23.26
N ILE A 15 -10.28 -0.76 -24.03
CA ILE A 15 -10.40 -0.77 -25.50
C ILE A 15 -11.88 -0.86 -25.94
N ASP A 16 -12.67 -1.70 -25.30
CA ASP A 16 -14.11 -1.83 -25.59
C ASP A 16 -14.84 -0.52 -25.31
N HIS A 17 -14.53 0.14 -24.19
CA HIS A 17 -15.12 1.42 -23.85
C HIS A 17 -14.74 2.53 -24.85
N LEU A 18 -13.46 2.59 -25.24
CA LEU A 18 -12.97 3.51 -26.29
C LEU A 18 -13.69 3.29 -27.61
N THR A 19 -13.85 2.03 -28.03
CA THR A 19 -14.49 1.68 -29.30
C THR A 19 -15.98 2.04 -29.30
N GLN A 20 -16.65 1.98 -28.16
CA GLN A 20 -18.07 2.31 -28.02
C GLN A 20 -18.35 3.81 -27.92
N HIS A 21 -17.45 4.59 -27.33
CA HIS A 21 -17.70 6.00 -27.00
C HIS A 21 -16.93 7.00 -27.88
N ALA A 22 -15.91 6.55 -28.61
CA ALA A 22 -15.24 7.41 -29.58
C ALA A 22 -16.07 7.51 -30.86
N ASP A 23 -16.40 8.74 -31.25
CA ASP A 23 -17.05 8.99 -32.53
C ASP A 23 -16.11 8.52 -33.67
N ARG A 24 -16.65 8.06 -34.80
CA ARG A 24 -15.83 7.58 -35.95
C ARG A 24 -14.75 8.58 -36.39
N LYS A 25 -14.98 9.88 -36.16
CA LYS A 25 -14.03 10.97 -36.43
C LYS A 25 -12.94 11.12 -35.35
N GLN A 26 -13.26 10.85 -34.09
CA GLN A 26 -12.29 10.87 -32.98
C GLN A 26 -11.35 9.66 -33.03
N LEU A 27 -11.84 8.50 -33.53
CA LEU A 27 -10.99 7.32 -33.77
C LEU A 27 -9.91 7.55 -34.83
N THR A 28 -10.09 8.53 -35.72
CA THR A 28 -9.11 8.92 -36.73
C THR A 28 -8.19 10.07 -36.30
N ASP A 29 -8.46 10.67 -35.14
CA ASP A 29 -7.66 11.76 -34.56
C ASP A 29 -6.90 11.22 -33.35
N GLY A 30 -5.58 11.04 -33.53
CA GLY A 30 -4.72 10.45 -32.49
C GLY A 30 -4.67 11.27 -31.21
N GLU A 31 -4.78 12.60 -31.29
CA GLU A 31 -4.73 13.49 -30.12
C GLU A 31 -6.04 13.41 -29.33
N ALA A 32 -7.18 13.40 -30.04
CA ALA A 32 -8.49 13.18 -29.42
C ALA A 32 -8.57 11.80 -28.74
N LEU A 33 -8.05 10.75 -29.39
CA LEU A 33 -8.02 9.40 -28.83
C LEU A 33 -7.19 9.33 -27.55
N TYR A 34 -6.06 10.03 -27.52
CA TYR A 34 -5.19 10.12 -26.34
C TYR A 34 -5.90 10.78 -25.16
N GLY A 35 -6.63 11.87 -25.39
CA GLY A 35 -7.44 12.52 -24.36
C GLY A 35 -8.53 11.60 -23.79
N VAL A 36 -9.22 10.84 -24.64
CA VAL A 36 -10.23 9.86 -24.20
C VAL A 36 -9.59 8.73 -23.39
N LEU A 37 -8.48 8.17 -23.86
CA LEU A 37 -7.74 7.11 -23.16
C LEU A 37 -7.31 7.57 -21.76
N LYS A 38 -6.75 8.76 -21.67
CA LYS A 38 -6.31 9.38 -20.42
C LYS A 38 -7.46 9.54 -19.43
N GLN A 39 -8.60 10.07 -19.88
CA GLN A 39 -9.78 10.21 -19.05
C GLN A 39 -10.28 8.83 -18.55
N GLN A 40 -10.35 7.84 -19.43
CA GLN A 40 -10.78 6.49 -19.06
C GLN A 40 -9.88 5.83 -18.02
N MET A 41 -8.57 6.03 -18.13
CA MET A 41 -7.61 5.53 -17.14
C MET A 41 -7.76 6.24 -15.79
N ALA A 42 -8.05 7.54 -15.79
CA ALA A 42 -8.35 8.28 -14.56
C ALA A 42 -9.66 7.81 -13.91
N ASP A 43 -10.71 7.60 -14.71
CA ASP A 43 -12.03 7.13 -14.24
C ASP A 43 -11.94 5.72 -13.62
N LEU A 44 -11.06 4.85 -14.15
CA LEU A 44 -10.81 3.53 -13.58
C LEU A 44 -10.17 3.60 -12.19
N LEU A 45 -9.33 4.60 -11.94
CA LEU A 45 -8.61 4.79 -10.67
C LEU A 45 -9.41 5.63 -9.65
N ALA A 46 -10.37 6.44 -10.10
CA ALA A 46 -11.14 7.32 -9.23
C ALA A 46 -11.83 6.61 -8.04
N PRO A 47 -12.40 5.40 -8.17
CA PRO A 47 -13.02 4.70 -7.03
C PRO A 47 -12.04 4.33 -5.91
N VAL A 48 -10.77 4.10 -6.26
CA VAL A 48 -9.71 3.70 -5.32
C VAL A 48 -8.85 4.87 -4.87
N ASP A 49 -9.09 6.08 -5.40
CA ASP A 49 -8.48 7.33 -4.94
C ASP A 49 -9.17 7.80 -3.65
N GLN A 50 -8.77 7.18 -2.54
CA GLN A 50 -9.27 7.52 -1.23
C GLN A 50 -8.08 7.69 -0.27
N PRO A 51 -7.73 8.91 0.15
CA PRO A 51 -6.67 9.16 1.09
C PRO A 51 -6.90 8.43 2.43
N LEU A 52 -5.80 8.05 3.10
CA LEU A 52 -5.88 7.42 4.42
C LEU A 52 -6.37 8.43 5.46
N GLN A 53 -7.49 8.12 6.12
CA GLN A 53 -7.99 8.91 7.24
C GLN A 53 -7.54 8.24 8.55
N THR A 54 -6.83 8.99 9.38
CA THR A 54 -6.21 8.48 10.63
C THR A 54 -6.96 8.91 11.88
N THR A 55 -8.23 9.29 11.75
CA THR A 55 -9.08 9.68 12.87
C THR A 55 -9.70 8.43 13.50
N ALA A 56 -9.54 8.25 14.81
CA ALA A 56 -10.06 7.11 15.56
C ALA A 56 -10.36 7.48 17.03
N ASP A 57 -11.21 6.69 17.68
CA ASP A 57 -11.43 6.76 19.13
C ASP A 57 -10.26 6.06 19.85
N GLY A 58 -9.18 6.81 20.07
CA GLY A 58 -7.90 6.30 20.57
C GLY A 58 -6.85 6.19 19.46
N PRO A 59 -5.78 5.39 19.65
CA PRO A 59 -4.74 5.26 18.63
C PRO A 59 -5.32 4.67 17.35
N PHE A 60 -5.11 5.35 16.22
CA PHE A 60 -5.33 4.77 14.91
C PHE A 60 -4.32 3.65 14.69
N VAL A 61 -4.80 2.45 14.36
CA VAL A 61 -3.95 1.25 14.24
C VAL A 61 -3.82 0.85 12.78
N LEU A 62 -2.61 1.02 12.26
CA LEU A 62 -2.20 0.64 10.91
C LEU A 62 -1.40 -0.67 10.95
N LEU A 63 -1.98 -1.75 10.44
CA LEU A 63 -1.32 -3.04 10.29
C LEU A 63 -0.70 -3.14 8.89
N MET A 64 0.63 -3.19 8.82
CA MET A 64 1.36 -3.26 7.55
C MET A 64 1.64 -4.70 7.18
N VAL A 65 1.14 -5.13 6.01
CA VAL A 65 1.27 -6.50 5.50
C VAL A 65 1.88 -6.52 4.11
N GLY A 66 2.36 -7.69 3.69
CA GLY A 66 3.00 -7.88 2.39
C GLY A 66 4.26 -8.75 2.49
N VAL A 67 4.81 -9.13 1.33
CA VAL A 67 5.96 -10.06 1.32
C VAL A 67 7.26 -9.36 1.67
N ASN A 68 8.34 -10.12 1.87
CA ASN A 68 9.65 -9.54 2.13
C ASN A 68 10.20 -8.82 0.88
N GLY A 69 10.90 -7.71 1.07
CA GLY A 69 11.56 -6.98 -0.03
C GLY A 69 10.69 -5.99 -0.81
N VAL A 70 9.37 -5.95 -0.55
CA VAL A 70 8.44 -4.98 -1.17
C VAL A 70 8.43 -3.59 -0.51
N GLY A 71 9.35 -3.33 0.43
CA GLY A 71 9.47 -2.00 1.04
C GLY A 71 8.55 -1.69 2.22
N LYS A 72 7.99 -2.70 2.93
CA LYS A 72 7.15 -2.50 4.13
C LYS A 72 7.82 -1.62 5.20
N THR A 73 8.96 -2.05 5.73
CA THR A 73 9.67 -1.35 6.81
C THR A 73 10.12 0.05 6.39
N THR A 74 10.52 0.22 5.13
CA THR A 74 10.81 1.54 4.55
C THR A 74 9.57 2.42 4.52
N THR A 75 8.42 1.88 4.08
CA THR A 75 7.13 2.58 4.06
C THR A 75 6.70 3.00 5.46
N ILE A 76 6.89 2.13 6.47
CA ILE A 76 6.63 2.45 7.89
C ILE A 76 7.45 3.67 8.34
N GLY A 77 8.75 3.69 8.04
CA GLY A 77 9.62 4.81 8.40
C GLY A 77 9.18 6.14 7.76
N LYS A 78 8.76 6.10 6.49
CA LYS A 78 8.24 7.26 5.76
C LYS A 78 6.90 7.74 6.32
N LEU A 79 5.95 6.84 6.56
CA LEU A 79 4.65 7.15 7.17
C LEU A 79 4.79 7.73 8.57
N ALA A 80 5.68 7.16 9.40
CA ALA A 80 5.94 7.68 10.74
C ALA A 80 6.40 9.13 10.69
N LYS A 81 7.33 9.46 9.77
CA LYS A 81 7.79 10.84 9.59
C LYS A 81 6.69 11.75 9.05
N GLN A 82 5.88 11.26 8.12
CA GLN A 82 4.75 12.02 7.57
C GLN A 82 3.73 12.38 8.67
N PHE A 83 3.29 11.41 9.47
CA PHE A 83 2.35 11.68 10.57
C PHE A 83 2.93 12.61 11.64
N GLN A 84 4.22 12.50 11.95
CA GLN A 84 4.89 13.48 12.82
C GLN A 84 4.86 14.90 12.26
N ARG A 85 5.04 15.08 10.94
CA ARG A 85 4.92 16.39 10.29
C ARG A 85 3.50 16.94 10.32
N GLU A 86 2.50 16.07 10.33
CA GLU A 86 1.10 16.42 10.57
C GLU A 86 0.80 16.73 12.05
N GLY A 87 1.80 16.67 12.93
CA GLY A 87 1.67 16.96 14.36
C GLY A 87 1.19 15.77 15.21
N LYS A 88 1.10 14.56 14.63
CA LYS A 88 0.65 13.36 15.32
C LYS A 88 1.79 12.67 16.06
N SER A 89 1.51 12.18 17.25
CA SER A 89 2.35 11.24 17.98
C SER A 89 2.26 9.85 17.36
N VAL A 90 3.40 9.19 17.19
CA VAL A 90 3.50 7.88 16.53
C VAL A 90 4.15 6.88 17.46
N MET A 91 3.77 5.60 17.36
CA MET A 91 4.46 4.46 17.95
C MET A 91 4.59 3.35 16.91
N LEU A 92 5.69 2.61 16.94
CA LEU A 92 5.92 1.46 16.06
C LEU A 92 5.86 0.15 16.86
N ALA A 93 5.33 -0.91 16.26
CA ALA A 93 5.38 -2.27 16.79
C ALA A 93 6.21 -3.18 15.88
N ALA A 94 7.23 -3.82 16.44
CA ALA A 94 8.12 -4.72 15.73
C ALA A 94 7.55 -6.16 15.67
N GLY A 95 6.52 -6.36 14.85
CA GLY A 95 5.85 -7.66 14.70
C GLY A 95 6.52 -8.66 13.73
N ASP A 96 7.60 -8.30 13.00
CA ASP A 96 8.45 -9.29 12.30
C ASP A 96 9.46 -9.92 13.28
N THR A 97 8.95 -10.61 14.30
CA THR A 97 9.75 -11.13 15.43
C THR A 97 10.73 -12.24 15.02
N PHE A 98 10.51 -12.90 13.88
CA PHE A 98 11.37 -13.96 13.37
C PHE A 98 12.67 -13.45 12.73
N ARG A 99 12.74 -12.17 12.38
CA ARG A 99 13.90 -11.56 11.72
C ARG A 99 14.50 -10.52 12.66
N ALA A 100 15.55 -10.90 13.39
CA ALA A 100 16.29 -9.97 14.25
C ALA A 100 16.68 -8.68 13.50
N ALA A 101 17.15 -8.81 12.26
CA ALA A 101 17.48 -7.68 11.40
C ALA A 101 16.27 -6.79 11.04
N ALA A 102 15.05 -7.33 10.98
CA ALA A 102 13.85 -6.51 10.73
C ALA A 102 13.47 -5.69 11.97
N VAL A 103 13.56 -6.30 13.16
CA VAL A 103 13.37 -5.59 14.43
C VAL A 103 14.41 -4.47 14.58
N GLU A 104 15.68 -4.77 14.36
CA GLU A 104 16.78 -3.80 14.42
C GLU A 104 16.58 -2.67 13.39
N GLN A 105 16.22 -3.01 12.16
CA GLN A 105 15.93 -2.01 11.12
C GLN A 105 14.78 -1.08 11.51
N LEU A 106 13.71 -1.61 12.12
CA LEU A 106 12.60 -0.80 12.60
C LEU A 106 13.00 0.09 13.80
N GLN A 107 13.85 -0.42 14.69
CA GLN A 107 14.41 0.35 15.81
C GLN A 107 15.26 1.52 15.30
N VAL A 108 16.12 1.30 14.30
CA VAL A 108 16.91 2.37 13.66
C VAL A 108 15.99 3.43 13.04
N TRP A 109 14.90 3.02 12.39
CA TRP A 109 13.88 3.96 11.90
C TRP A 109 13.19 4.74 13.02
N GLY A 110 12.91 4.07 14.14
CA GLY A 110 12.37 4.71 15.35
C GLY A 110 13.32 5.74 15.93
N GLU A 111 14.58 5.38 16.16
CA GLU A 111 15.63 6.28 16.66
C GLU A 111 15.82 7.49 15.74
N ARG A 112 15.94 7.26 14.43
CA ARG A 112 16.11 8.32 13.43
C ARG A 112 14.96 9.32 13.42
N ASN A 113 13.74 8.87 13.72
CA ASN A 113 12.56 9.72 13.76
C ASN A 113 12.14 10.15 15.18
N ASN A 114 12.89 9.76 16.22
CA ASN A 114 12.50 9.93 17.62
C ASN A 114 11.09 9.37 17.92
N VAL A 115 10.81 8.17 17.41
CA VAL A 115 9.54 7.44 17.57
C VAL A 115 9.77 6.20 18.45
N PRO A 116 8.97 5.99 19.52
CA PRO A 116 9.09 4.81 20.35
C PRO A 116 8.76 3.53 19.56
N VAL A 117 9.58 2.50 19.74
CA VAL A 117 9.39 1.18 19.13
C VAL A 117 9.17 0.14 20.22
N VAL A 118 8.06 -0.58 20.14
CA VAL A 118 7.76 -1.72 21.00
C VAL A 118 8.25 -2.99 20.32
N ALA A 119 9.17 -3.69 20.97
CA ALA A 119 9.76 -4.93 20.50
C ALA A 119 9.94 -5.91 21.66
N GLN A 120 9.94 -7.21 21.35
CA GLN A 120 10.29 -8.28 22.28
C GLN A 120 11.51 -9.07 21.75
N HIS A 121 11.88 -10.15 22.43
CA HIS A 121 12.98 -11.02 21.99
C HIS A 121 12.67 -11.70 20.65
N THR A 122 13.72 -12.02 19.88
CA THR A 122 13.58 -12.74 18.60
C THR A 122 12.82 -14.05 18.79
N GLY A 123 11.83 -14.31 17.93
CA GLY A 123 10.96 -15.49 18.01
C GLY A 123 9.77 -15.33 18.96
N ALA A 124 9.57 -14.16 19.58
CA ALA A 124 8.37 -13.84 20.33
C ALA A 124 7.11 -13.93 19.46
N ASP A 125 5.95 -14.12 20.10
CA ASP A 125 4.67 -14.14 19.39
C ASP A 125 4.29 -12.76 18.86
N SER A 126 4.21 -12.61 17.53
CA SER A 126 3.93 -11.33 16.85
C SER A 126 2.64 -10.67 17.34
N ALA A 127 1.58 -11.46 17.58
CA ALA A 127 0.31 -10.95 18.10
C ALA A 127 0.44 -10.38 19.52
N SER A 128 1.31 -10.96 20.34
CA SER A 128 1.59 -10.48 21.70
C SER A 128 2.38 -9.15 21.67
N VAL A 129 3.38 -9.03 20.78
CA VAL A 129 4.13 -7.77 20.59
C VAL A 129 3.20 -6.63 20.18
N ILE A 130 2.32 -6.87 19.20
CA ILE A 130 1.40 -5.84 18.68
C ILE A 130 0.33 -5.50 19.74
N TYR A 131 -0.13 -6.49 20.52
CA TYR A 131 -1.04 -6.26 21.65
C TYR A 131 -0.41 -5.33 22.70
N ASP A 132 0.83 -5.61 23.12
CA ASP A 132 1.55 -4.77 24.09
C ASP A 132 1.77 -3.36 23.54
N ALA A 133 2.05 -3.24 22.25
CA ALA A 133 2.21 -1.95 21.58
C ALA A 133 0.91 -1.15 21.59
N LEU A 134 -0.24 -1.78 21.35
CA LEU A 134 -1.55 -1.13 21.43
C LEU A 134 -1.87 -0.66 22.86
N GLN A 135 -1.60 -1.49 23.87
CA GLN A 135 -1.78 -1.09 25.27
C GLN A 135 -0.87 0.10 25.64
N SER A 136 0.39 0.07 25.21
CA SER A 136 1.35 1.16 25.41
C SER A 136 0.87 2.44 24.71
N ALA A 137 0.44 2.35 23.45
CA ALA A 137 -0.10 3.47 22.69
C ALA A 137 -1.33 4.10 23.37
N LYS A 138 -2.27 3.28 23.84
CA LYS A 138 -3.44 3.75 24.62
C LYS A 138 -3.02 4.45 25.91
N SER A 139 -2.12 3.86 26.69
CA SER A 139 -1.68 4.44 27.97
C SER A 139 -0.95 5.79 27.82
N ARG A 140 -0.30 5.99 26.66
CA ARG A 140 0.47 7.20 26.34
C ARG A 140 -0.31 8.19 25.49
N ASN A 141 -1.58 7.92 25.19
CA ASN A 141 -2.42 8.72 24.28
C ASN A 141 -1.73 9.00 22.94
N VAL A 142 -1.14 7.97 22.34
CA VAL A 142 -0.51 8.06 21.01
C VAL A 142 -1.60 8.13 19.95
N ASP A 143 -1.42 8.98 18.94
CA ASP A 143 -2.39 9.18 17.86
C ASP A 143 -2.37 8.02 16.84
N VAL A 144 -1.17 7.53 16.47
CA VAL A 144 -1.01 6.48 15.46
C VAL A 144 -0.06 5.37 15.92
N LEU A 145 -0.53 4.12 15.86
CA LEU A 145 0.28 2.92 16.01
C LEU A 145 0.47 2.25 14.64
N ILE A 146 1.73 2.09 14.21
CA ILE A 146 2.07 1.35 12.99
C ILE A 146 2.73 0.02 13.36
N ALA A 147 2.11 -1.09 12.99
CA ALA A 147 2.60 -2.42 13.27
C ALA A 147 3.22 -3.07 12.03
N ASP A 148 4.51 -3.40 12.10
CA ASP A 148 5.18 -4.23 11.08
C ASP A 148 4.81 -5.70 11.28
N THR A 149 4.80 -6.49 10.21
CA THR A 149 4.54 -7.94 10.26
C THR A 149 5.53 -8.72 9.41
N ALA A 150 5.67 -10.01 9.71
CA ALA A 150 6.41 -10.92 8.85
C ALA A 150 5.86 -10.94 7.41
N GLY A 151 6.73 -11.23 6.44
CA GLY A 151 6.38 -11.30 5.00
C GLY A 151 6.88 -12.55 4.28
N ARG A 152 7.09 -13.66 5.00
CA ARG A 152 7.68 -14.90 4.47
C ARG A 152 6.66 -15.71 3.65
N LEU A 153 6.57 -15.47 2.34
CA LEU A 153 5.57 -16.09 1.47
C LEU A 153 5.80 -17.59 1.17
N GLN A 154 6.99 -18.15 1.40
CA GLN A 154 7.29 -19.56 1.15
C GLN A 154 6.44 -20.54 1.97
N ASN A 155 5.87 -20.08 3.10
CA ASN A 155 4.93 -20.85 3.91
C ASN A 155 3.60 -20.09 4.05
N LYS A 156 2.90 -19.91 2.93
CA LYS A 156 1.68 -19.09 2.80
C LYS A 156 0.66 -19.36 3.90
N ALA A 157 0.37 -20.63 4.18
CA ALA A 157 -0.65 -21.01 5.16
C ALA A 157 -0.29 -20.52 6.57
N HIS A 158 0.96 -20.71 6.99
CA HIS A 158 1.42 -20.26 8.31
C HIS A 158 1.38 -18.73 8.42
N LEU A 159 1.85 -18.01 7.40
CA LEU A 159 1.83 -16.55 7.38
C LEU A 159 0.38 -16.03 7.49
N MET A 160 -0.54 -16.58 6.72
CA MET A 160 -1.95 -16.13 6.76
C MET A 160 -2.61 -16.41 8.12
N GLU A 161 -2.35 -17.55 8.75
CA GLU A 161 -2.89 -17.85 10.09
C GLU A 161 -2.29 -16.94 11.16
N GLU A 162 -1.00 -16.57 11.05
CA GLU A 162 -0.36 -15.60 11.93
C GLU A 162 -1.02 -14.21 11.81
N LEU A 163 -1.24 -13.72 10.59
CA LEU A 163 -1.90 -12.44 10.35
C LEU A 163 -3.36 -12.43 10.84
N LYS A 164 -4.11 -13.51 10.60
CA LYS A 164 -5.46 -13.68 11.16
C LYS A 164 -5.45 -13.68 12.69
N LYS A 165 -4.45 -14.30 13.31
CA LYS A 165 -4.30 -14.29 14.77
C LYS A 165 -4.08 -12.86 15.28
N ILE A 166 -3.22 -12.07 14.64
CA ILE A 166 -2.98 -10.66 14.99
C ILE A 166 -4.29 -9.87 14.95
N VAL A 167 -5.03 -9.94 13.82
CA VAL A 167 -6.32 -9.25 13.68
C VAL A 167 -7.32 -9.68 14.76
N ARG A 168 -7.46 -10.98 15.01
CA ARG A 168 -8.35 -11.49 16.07
C ARG A 168 -7.98 -10.99 17.46
N VAL A 169 -6.69 -10.88 17.77
CA VAL A 169 -6.22 -10.38 19.07
C VAL A 169 -6.52 -8.90 19.23
N LEU A 170 -6.35 -8.10 18.17
CA LEU A 170 -6.70 -6.69 18.16
C LEU A 170 -8.20 -6.46 18.31
N GLN A 171 -9.01 -7.23 17.58
CA GLN A 171 -10.47 -7.15 17.61
C GLN A 171 -11.09 -7.50 18.97
N LYS A 172 -10.39 -8.28 19.80
CA LYS A 172 -10.83 -8.56 21.18
C LYS A 172 -10.80 -7.34 22.09
N LEU A 173 -9.92 -6.37 21.81
CA LEU A 173 -9.82 -5.13 22.57
C LEU A 173 -10.79 -4.07 22.05
N ASP A 174 -10.95 -4.02 20.74
CA ASP A 174 -11.85 -3.11 20.03
C ASP A 174 -12.20 -3.72 18.67
N ALA A 175 -13.49 -3.90 18.40
CA ALA A 175 -13.98 -4.54 17.20
C ALA A 175 -13.57 -3.82 15.90
N ASN A 176 -13.24 -2.53 15.96
CA ASN A 176 -12.82 -1.71 14.82
C ASN A 176 -11.29 -1.69 14.62
N THR A 177 -10.52 -2.43 15.43
CA THR A 177 -9.05 -2.50 15.33
C THR A 177 -8.60 -3.79 14.64
N PRO A 178 -7.67 -3.75 13.65
CA PRO A 178 -6.98 -2.58 13.12
C PRO A 178 -7.90 -1.70 12.26
N HIS A 179 -7.65 -0.39 12.28
CA HIS A 179 -8.40 0.60 11.52
C HIS A 179 -8.02 0.56 10.04
N GLU A 180 -6.77 0.19 9.75
CA GLU A 180 -6.29 -0.04 8.39
C GLU A 180 -5.41 -1.29 8.33
N VAL A 181 -5.72 -2.19 7.39
CA VAL A 181 -4.86 -3.29 6.97
C VAL A 181 -4.27 -2.92 5.61
N MET A 182 -3.03 -2.43 5.63
CA MET A 182 -2.35 -1.88 4.47
C MET A 182 -1.42 -2.91 3.85
N LEU A 183 -1.72 -3.34 2.62
CA LEU A 183 -0.82 -4.18 1.85
C LEU A 183 0.21 -3.33 1.11
N THR A 184 1.49 -3.59 1.34
CA THR A 184 2.57 -3.05 0.50
C THR A 184 2.91 -4.01 -0.64
N LEU A 185 2.89 -3.49 -1.87
CA LEU A 185 3.23 -4.20 -3.09
C LEU A 185 4.41 -3.51 -3.79
N ASP A 186 5.18 -4.29 -4.54
CA ASP A 186 6.24 -3.79 -5.42
C ASP A 186 5.67 -3.65 -6.84
N ALA A 187 5.62 -2.41 -7.35
CA ALA A 187 5.07 -2.10 -8.67
C ALA A 187 5.81 -2.83 -9.80
N GLY A 188 7.10 -3.14 -9.63
CA GLY A 188 7.91 -3.84 -10.62
C GLY A 188 7.55 -5.33 -10.80
N THR A 189 6.72 -5.89 -9.92
CA THR A 189 6.41 -7.32 -9.90
C THR A 189 5.23 -7.73 -10.79
N GLY A 190 4.53 -6.77 -11.42
CA GLY A 190 3.47 -7.03 -12.40
C GLY A 190 2.38 -7.97 -11.87
N GLN A 191 2.10 -9.05 -12.60
CA GLN A 191 1.06 -10.04 -12.23
C GLN A 191 1.26 -10.69 -10.84
N ASN A 192 2.48 -10.74 -10.34
CA ASN A 192 2.73 -11.25 -8.98
C ASN A 192 2.06 -10.37 -7.92
N ALA A 193 2.00 -9.04 -8.13
CA ALA A 193 1.32 -8.12 -7.24
C ALA A 193 -0.19 -8.42 -7.14
N LEU A 194 -0.85 -8.73 -8.26
CA LEU A 194 -2.27 -9.12 -8.26
C LEU A 194 -2.50 -10.42 -7.47
N SER A 195 -1.65 -11.42 -7.67
CA SER A 195 -1.78 -12.69 -6.95
C SER A 195 -1.57 -12.53 -5.44
N GLN A 196 -0.68 -11.62 -5.03
CA GLN A 196 -0.47 -11.28 -3.63
C GLN A 196 -1.66 -10.51 -3.07
N ALA A 197 -2.16 -9.49 -3.76
CA ALA A 197 -3.34 -8.74 -3.35
C ALA A 197 -4.53 -9.67 -3.08
N GLN A 198 -4.81 -10.60 -4.00
CA GLN A 198 -5.85 -11.63 -3.80
C GLN A 198 -5.60 -12.46 -2.54
N LEU A 199 -4.39 -13.03 -2.41
CA LEU A 199 -4.05 -13.92 -1.30
C LEU A 199 -4.20 -13.26 0.07
N PHE A 200 -3.73 -12.01 0.22
CA PHE A 200 -3.86 -11.28 1.48
C PHE A 200 -5.30 -10.84 1.72
N ASN A 201 -6.02 -10.39 0.69
CA ASN A 201 -7.41 -9.97 0.83
C ASN A 201 -8.32 -11.12 1.28
N ASP A 202 -8.16 -12.31 0.68
CA ASP A 202 -8.93 -13.50 1.05
C ASP A 202 -8.65 -13.95 2.49
N ALA A 203 -7.45 -13.66 3.00
CA ALA A 203 -7.03 -14.13 4.31
C ALA A 203 -7.43 -13.20 5.46
N ILE A 204 -7.27 -11.89 5.29
CA ILE A 204 -7.40 -10.92 6.40
C ILE A 204 -8.28 -9.71 6.09
N GLY A 205 -8.73 -9.54 4.84
CA GLY A 205 -9.49 -8.36 4.41
C GLY A 205 -8.62 -7.11 4.38
N LEU A 206 -8.25 -6.66 3.19
CA LEU A 206 -7.45 -5.46 3.02
C LEU A 206 -8.33 -4.22 2.97
N THR A 207 -7.87 -3.13 3.55
CA THR A 207 -8.57 -1.83 3.53
C THR A 207 -7.78 -0.75 2.80
N GLY A 208 -6.50 -1.00 2.53
CA GLY A 208 -5.66 -0.12 1.73
C GLY A 208 -4.48 -0.83 1.08
N ILE A 209 -3.97 -0.22 0.01
CA ILE A 209 -2.80 -0.66 -0.73
C ILE A 209 -1.79 0.50 -0.80
N THR A 210 -0.52 0.16 -0.58
CA THR A 210 0.62 1.01 -0.93
C THR A 210 1.42 0.32 -2.04
N LEU A 211 1.64 1.03 -3.15
CA LEU A 211 2.55 0.56 -4.20
C LEU A 211 3.91 1.23 -4.03
N SER A 212 4.98 0.45 -4.01
CA SER A 212 6.35 0.93 -3.87
C SER A 212 7.14 0.77 -5.17
N LYS A 213 8.29 1.44 -5.25
CA LYS A 213 9.28 1.32 -6.34
C LYS A 213 8.73 1.64 -7.73
N LEU A 214 7.82 2.61 -7.82
CA LEU A 214 7.30 3.07 -9.10
C LEU A 214 8.38 3.75 -9.96
N ASP A 215 9.38 4.35 -9.32
CA ASP A 215 10.55 4.98 -9.96
C ASP A 215 11.47 3.98 -10.68
N GLY A 216 11.48 2.73 -10.23
CA GLY A 216 12.35 1.69 -10.77
C GLY A 216 11.74 0.87 -11.91
N THR A 217 10.55 1.22 -12.42
CA THR A 217 9.83 0.32 -13.34
C THR A 217 9.04 1.01 -14.45
N ALA A 218 9.13 0.45 -15.66
CA ALA A 218 8.24 0.76 -16.79
C ALA A 218 6.89 0.00 -16.70
N LYS A 219 6.66 -0.76 -15.62
CA LYS A 219 5.49 -1.63 -15.42
C LYS A 219 4.45 -1.03 -14.48
N GLY A 220 4.30 0.29 -14.51
CA GLY A 220 3.35 1.03 -13.66
C GLY A 220 1.89 0.67 -13.91
N GLY A 221 1.56 -0.05 -14.99
CA GLY A 221 0.18 -0.39 -15.34
C GLY A 221 -0.50 -1.38 -14.39
N VAL A 222 0.26 -2.09 -13.55
CA VAL A 222 -0.29 -3.04 -12.56
C VAL A 222 -1.30 -2.39 -11.61
N ILE A 223 -1.17 -1.08 -11.38
CA ILE A 223 -2.09 -0.30 -10.54
C ILE A 223 -3.53 -0.33 -11.05
N PHE A 224 -3.72 -0.25 -12.38
CA PHE A 224 -5.04 -0.28 -13.01
C PHE A 224 -5.68 -1.65 -12.85
N ALA A 225 -4.89 -2.72 -12.98
CA ALA A 225 -5.35 -4.08 -12.79
C ALA A 225 -5.76 -4.37 -11.33
N ILE A 226 -5.01 -3.81 -10.37
CA ILE A 226 -5.35 -3.90 -8.95
C ILE A 226 -6.62 -3.12 -8.64
N ALA A 227 -6.73 -1.89 -9.13
CA ALA A 227 -7.90 -1.03 -8.93
C ALA A 227 -9.17 -1.69 -9.46
N ASP A 228 -9.16 -2.13 -10.73
CA ASP A 228 -10.30 -2.76 -11.40
C ASP A 228 -10.74 -4.06 -10.72
N LYS A 229 -9.78 -4.88 -10.26
CA LYS A 229 -10.08 -6.20 -9.72
C LYS A 229 -10.57 -6.17 -8.28
N PHE A 230 -9.96 -5.35 -7.44
CA PHE A 230 -10.16 -5.44 -5.98
C PHE A 230 -11.02 -4.32 -5.42
N ASN A 231 -11.07 -3.16 -6.08
CA ASN A 231 -11.74 -1.96 -5.57
C ASN A 231 -11.33 -1.62 -4.12
N ILE A 232 -10.08 -1.90 -3.77
CA ILE A 232 -9.47 -1.52 -2.49
C ILE A 232 -8.77 -0.18 -2.69
N PRO A 233 -8.96 0.79 -1.78
CA PRO A 233 -8.26 2.07 -1.84
C PRO A 233 -6.76 1.93 -2.01
N ILE A 234 -6.20 2.70 -2.95
CA ILE A 234 -4.77 2.91 -3.05
C ILE A 234 -4.47 4.16 -2.25
N ARG A 235 -3.74 3.99 -1.15
CA ARG A 235 -3.50 5.08 -0.19
C ARG A 235 -2.24 5.85 -0.54
N TYR A 236 -1.19 5.13 -0.95
CA TYR A 236 0.13 5.70 -1.19
C TYR A 236 0.84 5.07 -2.39
N ILE A 237 1.69 5.87 -3.01
CA ILE A 237 2.68 5.43 -4.01
C ILE A 237 4.09 5.85 -3.58
N GLY A 238 5.03 4.93 -3.69
CA GLY A 238 6.46 5.14 -3.42
C GLY A 238 7.22 5.32 -4.73
N VAL A 239 7.81 6.49 -4.91
CA VAL A 239 8.47 6.96 -6.15
C VAL A 239 9.96 7.25 -5.94
N GLY A 240 10.59 6.58 -4.97
CA GLY A 240 12.01 6.75 -4.65
C GLY A 240 12.38 6.25 -3.25
N GLU A 241 13.65 6.39 -2.89
CA GLU A 241 14.24 5.93 -1.63
C GLU A 241 14.25 7.01 -0.52
N GLY A 242 14.12 8.28 -0.90
CA GLY A 242 14.09 9.41 0.01
C GLY A 242 12.90 9.37 0.97
N ILE A 243 13.05 10.03 2.12
CA ILE A 243 12.02 10.07 3.17
C ILE A 243 10.70 10.70 2.67
N ASP A 244 10.80 11.58 1.67
CA ASP A 244 9.69 12.34 1.09
C ASP A 244 9.13 11.70 -0.19
N ASP A 245 9.68 10.54 -0.59
CA ASP A 245 9.30 9.84 -1.83
C ASP A 245 8.13 8.87 -1.62
N LEU A 246 7.38 9.01 -0.53
CA LEU A 246 6.08 8.37 -0.34
C LEU A 246 5.01 9.46 -0.46
N ARG A 247 4.15 9.34 -1.46
CA ARG A 247 3.11 10.32 -1.75
C ARG A 247 1.73 9.70 -1.54
N PRO A 248 0.75 10.46 -1.00
CA PRO A 248 -0.64 10.08 -1.12
C PRO A 248 -0.97 9.82 -2.59
N PHE A 249 -1.73 8.76 -2.85
CA PHE A 249 -2.18 8.48 -4.20
C PHE A 249 -3.20 9.53 -4.64
N ALA A 250 -3.08 9.99 -5.89
CA ALA A 250 -4.02 10.85 -6.55
C ALA A 250 -4.15 10.35 -8.00
N ALA A 251 -5.33 9.85 -8.37
CA ALA A 251 -5.57 9.16 -9.64
C ALA A 251 -5.24 10.05 -10.84
N LYS A 252 -5.70 11.30 -10.80
CA LYS A 252 -5.50 12.25 -11.89
C LYS A 252 -4.02 12.60 -12.07
N GLU A 253 -3.32 12.93 -10.99
CA GLU A 253 -1.88 13.26 -11.04
C GLU A 253 -1.06 12.06 -11.50
N PHE A 254 -1.42 10.85 -11.05
CA PHE A 254 -0.77 9.62 -11.46
C PHE A 254 -0.89 9.39 -12.97
N VAL A 255 -2.11 9.53 -13.50
CA VAL A 255 -2.39 9.39 -14.93
C VAL A 255 -1.71 10.50 -15.73
N ASP A 256 -1.79 11.76 -15.27
CA ASP A 256 -1.11 12.89 -15.91
C ASP A 256 0.40 12.64 -16.05
N ALA A 257 1.04 12.14 -14.98
CA ALA A 257 2.47 11.83 -14.99
C ALA A 257 2.83 10.69 -15.95
N LEU A 258 1.99 9.65 -16.03
CA LEU A 258 2.19 8.51 -16.94
C LEU A 258 2.21 8.96 -18.41
N PHE A 259 1.30 9.85 -18.79
CA PHE A 259 1.18 10.34 -20.16
C PHE A 259 2.20 11.45 -20.48
N SER A 260 2.66 12.22 -19.49
CA SER A 260 3.69 13.26 -19.72
C SER A 260 5.08 12.70 -20.04
N GLN A 261 5.39 11.48 -19.59
CA GLN A 261 6.65 10.80 -19.94
C GLN A 261 6.68 10.36 -21.41
N ASP A 262 5.55 9.91 -21.96
CA ASP A 262 5.45 9.49 -23.37
C ASP A 262 5.67 10.65 -24.36
N GLU A 263 5.31 11.88 -23.99
CA GLU A 263 5.56 13.06 -24.83
C GLU A 263 7.04 13.45 -24.90
N GLN A 264 7.83 13.18 -23.84
CA GLN A 264 9.26 13.48 -23.80
C GLN A 264 10.10 12.42 -24.50
N ASP A 265 9.69 11.15 -24.47
CA ASP A 265 10.39 10.05 -25.16
C ASP A 265 10.10 10.01 -26.67
N ASN A 266 9.04 10.67 -27.13
CA ASN A 266 8.67 10.78 -28.55
C ASN A 266 9.03 12.14 -29.20
N ALA A 267 9.66 13.06 -28.46
CA ALA A 267 10.14 14.36 -28.92
C ALA A 267 11.64 14.34 -29.25
#